data_AF-A0A6A3GUJ8-F1
#
_entry.id   AF-A0A6A3GUJ8-F1
#
_cell.length_a   1.000
_cell.length_b   1.000
_cell.length_c   1.000
_cell.angle_alpha   90.00
_cell.angle_beta   90.00
_cell.angle_gamma   90.00
#
_symmetry.space_group_name_H-M   'P 1'
#
loop_
_entity.id
_entity.type
_entity.pdbx_description
1 polymer ?
#
loop_
_entity_poly.entity_id
_entity_poly.type
_entity_poly.pdbx_seq_one_letter_code
_entity_poly.pdbx_strand_id
1 'polypeptide(L)'
;MLTWSVALDNEAAPPAQEKHQHEAQHHCSKLDHLLAVIQELTAMNKALAARVTIVEAALMKSKKAPQEIAEEDTTRESLDQEPKPKRIKKQVTHLSAAWYEWYTRVQRVWDSLDHQKKSESRHVVAFMKIFLVGGFALDTRAEDQVRDAGRRAEGAVLAILKSRNVNAKGAGSVLRALRPLHKSGVLDERIVAYKRLITVGSIVDPAPADTQDILAIVGHVLEVDQMHNTP
;
A
#
# COMPACT_ATOMS: atom_id res chain seq x y z
N MET A 1 -34.35 1.30 -87.46
CA MET A 1 -33.17 1.12 -88.33
C MET A 1 -31.93 1.44 -87.51
N LEU A 2 -30.91 0.59 -87.66
CA LEU A 2 -29.48 0.65 -87.26
C LEU A 2 -28.87 2.06 -87.46
N THR A 3 -27.78 2.54 -86.86
CA THR A 3 -26.65 2.09 -86.02
C THR A 3 -25.78 3.35 -85.82
N TRP A 4 -25.02 3.49 -84.74
CA TRP A 4 -23.58 3.81 -84.76
C TRP A 4 -23.02 3.67 -83.34
N SER A 5 -22.08 2.72 -83.19
CA SER A 5 -21.21 2.51 -82.05
C SER A 5 -19.95 3.37 -82.17
N VAL A 6 -19.27 3.63 -81.03
CA VAL A 6 -17.85 3.30 -80.76
C VAL A 6 -17.26 4.25 -79.71
N ALA A 7 -16.56 3.63 -78.76
CA ALA A 7 -15.89 4.17 -77.59
C ALA A 7 -14.60 4.93 -77.92
N LEU A 8 -14.19 5.80 -77.01
CA LEU A 8 -12.79 5.97 -76.63
C LEU A 8 -12.70 6.11 -75.11
N ASP A 9 -11.82 5.30 -74.55
CA ASP A 9 -11.44 5.16 -73.15
C ASP A 9 -11.07 6.49 -72.49
N ASN A 10 -11.53 6.71 -71.26
CA ASN A 10 -10.64 7.22 -70.24
C ASN A 10 -11.11 6.89 -68.81
N GLU A 11 -10.12 6.60 -67.97
CA GLU A 11 -10.19 6.40 -66.52
C GLU A 11 -10.68 5.03 -66.02
N ALA A 12 -9.75 4.08 -66.04
CA ALA A 12 -9.73 2.95 -65.14
C ALA A 12 -9.83 3.43 -63.67
N ALA A 13 -10.98 3.21 -63.03
CA ALA A 13 -11.06 3.18 -61.58
C ALA A 13 -10.70 1.76 -61.09
N PRO A 14 -9.63 1.61 -60.29
CA PRO A 14 -9.80 1.04 -58.95
C PRO A 14 -8.88 1.72 -57.90
N PRO A 15 -9.03 1.52 -56.57
CA PRO A 15 -9.75 0.40 -55.95
C PRO A 15 -10.59 0.73 -54.69
N ALA A 16 -11.79 0.16 -54.60
CA ALA A 16 -12.40 -0.17 -53.31
C ALA A 16 -11.70 -1.38 -52.61
N GLN A 17 -10.75 -2.03 -53.30
CA GLN A 17 -9.98 -3.19 -52.83
C GLN A 17 -8.76 -2.85 -51.93
N GLU A 18 -8.07 -1.71 -52.11
CA GLU A 18 -6.89 -1.35 -51.28
C GLU A 18 -7.27 -0.99 -49.84
N LYS A 19 -8.44 -0.38 -49.65
CA LYS A 19 -8.91 0.02 -48.32
C LYS A 19 -9.23 -1.21 -47.45
N HIS A 20 -9.85 -2.24 -48.04
CA HIS A 20 -10.11 -3.52 -47.37
C HIS A 20 -8.83 -4.32 -47.11
N GLN A 21 -7.83 -4.25 -48.00
CA GLN A 21 -6.54 -4.92 -47.81
C GLN A 21 -5.69 -4.27 -46.71
N HIS A 22 -5.61 -2.93 -46.68
CA HIS A 22 -4.92 -2.21 -45.59
C HIS A 22 -5.60 -2.44 -44.23
N GLU A 23 -6.93 -2.38 -44.15
CA GLU A 23 -7.65 -2.63 -42.88
C GLU A 23 -7.47 -4.08 -42.39
N ALA A 24 -7.54 -5.07 -43.28
CA ALA A 24 -7.29 -6.47 -42.92
C ALA A 24 -5.83 -6.72 -42.49
N GLN A 25 -4.86 -6.08 -43.14
CA GLN A 25 -3.43 -6.20 -42.81
C GLN A 25 -3.08 -5.49 -41.49
N HIS A 26 -3.65 -4.31 -41.23
CA HIS A 26 -3.55 -3.64 -39.92
C HIS A 26 -4.22 -4.45 -38.81
N HIS A 27 -5.35 -5.08 -39.11
CA HIS A 27 -6.04 -5.95 -38.16
C HIS A 27 -5.23 -7.22 -37.85
N CYS A 28 -4.62 -7.85 -38.85
CA CYS A 28 -3.72 -9.00 -38.68
C CYS A 28 -2.49 -8.64 -37.83
N SER A 29 -1.82 -7.52 -38.14
CA SER A 29 -0.67 -7.02 -37.38
C SER A 29 -0.99 -6.70 -35.92
N LYS A 30 -2.19 -6.17 -35.65
CA LYS A 30 -2.66 -5.90 -34.28
C LYS A 30 -2.94 -7.19 -33.51
N LEU A 31 -3.51 -8.21 -34.16
CA LEU A 31 -3.74 -9.52 -33.54
C LEU A 31 -2.42 -10.22 -33.21
N ASP A 32 -1.44 -10.19 -34.10
CA ASP A 32 -0.11 -10.76 -33.87
C ASP A 32 0.60 -10.08 -32.71
N HIS A 33 0.51 -8.75 -32.63
CA HIS A 33 1.07 -8.00 -31.50
C HIS A 33 0.40 -8.37 -30.17
N LEU A 34 -0.94 -8.46 -30.15
CA LEU A 34 -1.66 -8.87 -28.94
C LEU A 34 -1.30 -10.30 -28.51
N LEU A 35 -1.12 -11.21 -29.47
CA LEU A 35 -0.67 -12.58 -29.19
C LEU A 35 0.73 -12.60 -28.57
N ALA A 36 1.66 -11.82 -29.11
CA ALA A 36 3.02 -11.69 -28.57
C ALA A 36 3.01 -11.14 -27.14
N VAL A 37 2.22 -10.10 -26.87
CA VAL A 37 2.06 -9.53 -25.52
C VAL A 37 1.49 -10.56 -24.55
N ILE A 38 0.47 -11.33 -24.96
CA ILE A 38 -0.12 -12.39 -24.12
C ILE A 38 0.91 -13.48 -23.80
N GLN A 39 1.71 -13.88 -24.78
CA GLN A 39 2.77 -14.88 -24.59
C GLN A 39 3.84 -14.37 -23.60
N GLU A 40 4.26 -13.11 -23.73
CA GLU A 40 5.22 -12.49 -22.83
C GLU A 40 4.69 -12.39 -21.39
N LEU A 41 3.45 -11.91 -21.21
CA LEU A 41 2.81 -11.88 -19.89
C LEU A 41 2.68 -13.27 -19.29
N THR A 42 2.37 -14.28 -20.09
CA THR A 42 2.30 -15.67 -19.65
C THR A 42 3.67 -16.19 -19.18
N ALA A 43 4.74 -15.86 -19.90
CA ALA A 43 6.10 -16.22 -19.52
C ALA A 43 6.53 -15.51 -18.22
N MET A 44 6.25 -14.21 -18.10
CA MET A 44 6.52 -13.44 -16.88
C MET A 44 5.77 -13.98 -15.67
N ASN A 45 4.48 -14.31 -15.83
CA ASN A 45 3.67 -14.88 -14.74
C ASN A 45 4.21 -16.24 -14.29
N LYS A 46 4.65 -17.10 -15.23
CA LYS A 46 5.31 -18.38 -14.90
C LYS A 46 6.62 -18.16 -14.13
N ALA A 47 7.44 -17.21 -14.55
CA ALA A 47 8.70 -16.88 -13.87
C ALA A 47 8.45 -16.30 -12.46
N LEU A 48 7.44 -15.46 -12.30
CA LEU A 48 7.03 -14.94 -10.99
C LEU A 48 6.53 -16.05 -10.07
N ALA A 49 5.67 -16.96 -10.58
CA ALA A 49 5.20 -18.11 -9.82
C ALA A 49 6.37 -19.00 -9.34
N ALA A 50 7.33 -19.30 -10.21
CA ALA A 50 8.53 -20.06 -9.84
C ALA A 50 9.35 -19.36 -8.75
N ARG A 51 9.54 -18.04 -8.86
CA ARG A 51 10.25 -17.26 -7.83
C ARG A 51 9.51 -17.25 -6.50
N VAL A 52 8.18 -17.12 -6.50
CA VAL A 52 7.35 -17.22 -5.29
C VAL A 52 7.54 -18.59 -4.64
N THR A 53 7.45 -19.68 -5.40
CA THR A 53 7.67 -21.04 -4.87
C THR A 53 9.06 -21.21 -4.25
N ILE A 54 10.11 -20.67 -4.87
CA ILE A 54 11.48 -20.72 -4.33
C ILE A 54 11.57 -19.95 -3.00
N VAL A 55 11.00 -18.74 -2.96
CA VAL A 55 10.98 -17.89 -1.75
C VAL A 55 10.19 -18.58 -0.63
N GLU A 56 9.04 -19.17 -0.94
CA GLU A 56 8.22 -19.91 0.01
C GLU A 56 8.95 -21.14 0.54
N ALA A 57 9.62 -21.92 -0.32
CA ALA A 57 10.41 -23.07 0.10
C ALA A 57 11.59 -22.67 1.00
N ALA A 58 12.29 -21.58 0.69
CA ALA A 58 13.37 -21.05 1.53
C ALA A 58 12.85 -20.59 2.91
N LEU A 59 11.68 -19.94 2.92
CA LEU A 59 11.02 -19.51 4.16
C LEU A 59 10.58 -20.71 5.02
N MET A 60 10.08 -21.79 4.42
CA MET A 60 9.69 -23.00 5.14
C MET A 60 10.89 -23.76 5.68
N LYS A 61 12.02 -23.83 4.94
CA LYS A 61 13.28 -24.39 5.45
C LYS A 61 13.83 -23.60 6.64
N SER A 62 13.70 -22.27 6.60
CA SER A 62 14.07 -21.40 7.74
C SER A 62 13.16 -21.57 8.96
N LYS A 63 11.93 -22.08 8.80
CA LYS A 63 10.98 -22.34 9.90
C LYS A 63 10.98 -23.79 10.39
N LYS A 64 11.52 -24.73 9.61
CA LYS A 64 11.50 -26.18 9.86
C LYS A 64 12.91 -26.75 10.14
N ALA A 65 13.69 -26.08 10.97
CA ALA A 65 14.70 -26.76 11.78
C ALA A 65 14.20 -26.87 13.23
N PRO A 66 13.55 -27.99 13.61
CA PRO A 66 13.36 -28.34 15.02
C PRO A 66 14.20 -29.56 15.41
N GLN A 67 14.78 -29.44 16.61
CA GLN A 67 14.70 -30.45 17.68
C GLN A 67 14.36 -31.87 17.24
N GLU A 68 15.35 -32.75 17.24
CA GLU A 68 15.17 -34.15 17.64
C GLU A 68 15.87 -34.34 18.98
N ILE A 69 15.12 -34.78 19.99
CA ILE A 69 15.58 -35.21 21.31
C ILE A 69 15.22 -36.69 21.41
N ALA A 70 16.21 -37.54 21.73
CA ALA A 70 16.14 -38.72 22.61
C ALA A 70 17.58 -39.29 22.71
N GLU A 71 18.30 -39.03 23.81
CA GLU A 71 18.58 -40.00 24.89
C GLU A 71 19.48 -41.15 24.39
N GLU A 72 20.76 -41.24 24.77
CA GLU A 72 21.17 -41.85 26.05
C GLU A 72 22.67 -41.60 26.35
N ASP A 73 22.96 -41.60 27.66
CA ASP A 73 24.20 -41.96 28.34
C ASP A 73 25.10 -40.88 28.97
N THR A 74 25.41 -41.20 30.21
CA THR A 74 26.03 -40.45 31.28
C THR A 74 27.55 -40.47 31.12
N THR A 75 28.25 -39.35 31.34
CA THR A 75 29.48 -39.23 32.17
C THR A 75 30.18 -37.87 31.98
N ARG A 76 30.28 -37.15 33.11
CA ARG A 76 31.28 -36.19 33.61
C ARG A 76 32.22 -35.39 32.66
N GLU A 77 32.32 -34.11 33.06
CA GLU A 77 33.52 -33.22 33.01
C GLU A 77 33.88 -32.53 31.68
N SER A 78 33.64 -31.22 31.62
CA SER A 78 34.71 -30.20 31.61
C SER A 78 34.12 -28.81 31.28
N LEU A 79 34.76 -27.78 31.83
CA LEU A 79 34.40 -26.38 31.71
C LEU A 79 34.42 -25.91 30.24
N ASP A 80 33.32 -25.30 29.79
CA ASP A 80 33.37 -23.91 29.29
C ASP A 80 31.95 -23.34 29.16
N GLN A 81 31.69 -22.22 29.84
CA GLN A 81 30.42 -21.50 29.71
C GLN A 81 30.54 -20.50 28.56
N GLU A 82 29.99 -20.83 27.40
CA GLU A 82 29.63 -19.81 26.40
C GLU A 82 28.24 -19.22 26.75
N PRO A 83 28.09 -17.89 26.79
CA PRO A 83 26.84 -17.26 27.18
C PRO A 83 25.79 -17.43 26.07
N LYS A 84 24.69 -18.11 26.40
CA LYS A 84 23.44 -18.21 25.60
C LYS A 84 23.18 -16.94 24.78
N PRO A 85 22.85 -17.04 23.47
CA PRO A 85 22.55 -15.86 22.67
C PRO A 85 21.33 -15.17 23.28
N LYS A 86 21.58 -14.02 23.90
CA LYS A 86 20.54 -13.14 24.43
C LYS A 86 19.59 -12.83 23.28
N ARG A 87 18.35 -13.29 23.39
CA ARG A 87 17.23 -12.89 22.55
C ARG A 87 17.28 -11.37 22.40
N ILE A 88 17.74 -10.90 21.23
CA ILE A 88 17.83 -9.47 20.93
C ILE A 88 16.40 -8.95 21.00
N LYS A 89 16.10 -8.23 22.07
CA LYS A 89 14.84 -7.50 22.22
C LYS A 89 14.83 -6.49 21.08
N LYS A 90 14.08 -6.78 20.00
CA LYS A 90 13.76 -5.81 18.96
C LYS A 90 13.27 -4.56 19.69
N GLN A 91 13.98 -3.44 19.54
CA GLN A 91 13.57 -2.17 20.13
C GLN A 91 12.13 -1.90 19.70
N VAL A 92 11.31 -1.44 20.63
CA VAL A 92 9.95 -1.04 20.34
C VAL A 92 10.04 0.21 19.46
N THR A 93 9.69 0.09 18.19
CA THR A 93 9.62 1.27 17.31
C THR A 93 8.46 2.14 17.80
N HIS A 94 8.82 3.30 18.36
CA HIS A 94 7.88 4.34 18.78
C HIS A 94 7.12 4.90 17.57
N LEU A 95 5.89 5.36 17.77
CA LEU A 95 5.09 5.91 16.68
C LEU A 95 5.68 7.21 16.15
N SER A 96 6.20 8.07 17.03
CA SER A 96 6.93 9.27 16.65
C SER A 96 8.17 8.98 15.81
N ALA A 97 8.86 7.84 16.05
CA ALA A 97 9.97 7.41 15.22
C ALA A 97 9.50 7.03 13.80
N ALA A 98 8.40 6.27 13.69
CA ALA A 98 7.80 5.94 12.39
C ALA A 98 7.33 7.19 11.63
N TRP A 99 6.74 8.17 12.33
CA TRP A 99 6.38 9.47 11.77
C TRP A 99 7.59 10.26 11.28
N TYR A 100 8.62 10.40 12.11
CA TYR A 100 9.83 11.12 11.75
C TYR A 100 10.53 10.47 10.55
N GLU A 101 10.66 9.14 10.54
CA GLU A 101 11.25 8.41 9.41
C GLU A 101 10.45 8.60 8.12
N TRP A 102 9.12 8.58 8.20
CA TRP A 102 8.23 8.78 7.06
C TRP A 102 8.42 10.15 6.40
N TYR A 103 8.69 11.19 7.19
CA TYR A 103 8.76 12.57 6.71
C TYR A 103 10.18 13.09 6.43
N THR A 104 11.20 12.60 7.13
CA THR A 104 12.59 13.07 6.95
C THR A 104 13.39 12.22 5.97
N ARG A 105 13.03 10.95 5.78
CA ARG A 105 13.67 10.10 4.76
C ARG A 105 12.95 10.26 3.42
N VAL A 106 13.01 11.50 2.92
CA VAL A 106 12.57 11.96 1.60
C VAL A 106 13.10 10.96 0.54
N GLN A 107 12.20 10.41 -0.27
CA GLN A 107 12.39 9.29 -1.23
C GLN A 107 12.67 7.87 -0.69
N ARG A 108 13.68 7.60 0.16
CA ARG A 108 14.15 6.21 0.39
C ARG A 108 13.13 5.26 1.05
N VAL A 109 12.20 5.77 1.86
CA VAL A 109 11.13 4.95 2.45
C VAL A 109 10.01 4.68 1.45
N TRP A 110 9.83 5.57 0.48
CA TRP A 110 8.87 5.44 -0.61
C TRP A 110 9.35 4.42 -1.65
N ASP A 111 10.66 4.34 -1.89
CA ASP A 111 11.26 3.41 -2.87
C ASP A 111 11.86 2.15 -2.23
N SER A 112 11.53 1.86 -0.96
CA SER A 112 12.15 0.74 -0.25
C SER A 112 11.74 -0.63 -0.82
N LEU A 113 12.72 -1.56 -0.90
CA LEU A 113 12.49 -2.95 -1.32
C LEU A 113 11.63 -3.76 -0.33
N ASP A 114 11.50 -3.30 0.92
CA ASP A 114 10.64 -3.91 1.95
C ASP A 114 9.23 -3.31 1.90
N HIS A 115 8.46 -3.72 0.88
CA HIS A 115 7.09 -3.27 0.67
C HIS A 115 6.18 -3.51 1.88
N GLN A 116 6.45 -4.55 2.69
CA GLN A 116 5.66 -4.84 3.89
C GLN A 116 5.87 -3.76 4.94
N LYS A 117 7.12 -3.47 5.33
CA LYS A 117 7.41 -2.42 6.30
C LYS A 117 6.94 -1.05 5.81
N LYS A 118 7.07 -0.76 4.51
CA LYS A 118 6.50 0.46 3.91
C LYS A 118 4.98 0.52 4.11
N SER A 119 4.27 -0.57 3.83
CA SER A 119 2.82 -0.62 4.01
C SER A 119 2.44 -0.40 5.48
N GLU A 120 3.18 -1.00 6.42
CA GLU A 120 2.93 -0.83 7.85
C GLU A 120 3.17 0.61 8.30
N SER A 121 4.31 1.21 7.96
CA SER A 121 4.62 2.61 8.28
C SER A 121 3.59 3.56 7.66
N ARG A 122 3.19 3.32 6.40
CA ARG A 122 2.14 4.10 5.73
C ARG A 122 0.82 4.08 6.49
N HIS A 123 0.36 2.90 6.92
CA HIS A 123 -0.90 2.78 7.67
C HIS A 123 -0.78 3.37 9.08
N VAL A 124 0.33 3.17 9.78
CA VAL A 124 0.55 3.76 11.11
C VAL A 124 0.51 5.29 11.01
N VAL A 125 1.21 5.87 10.04
CA VAL A 125 1.25 7.32 9.86
C VAL A 125 -0.12 7.86 9.42
N ALA A 126 -0.83 7.19 8.52
CA ALA A 126 -2.20 7.57 8.16
C ALA A 126 -3.14 7.57 9.37
N PHE A 127 -3.05 6.56 10.24
CA PHE A 127 -3.77 6.58 11.50
C PHE A 127 -3.33 7.75 12.36
N MET A 128 -2.03 8.01 12.53
CA MET A 128 -1.56 9.14 13.34
C MET A 128 -2.10 10.50 12.88
N LYS A 129 -2.19 10.72 11.56
CA LYS A 129 -2.72 11.98 10.99
C LYS A 129 -4.14 12.29 11.45
N ILE A 130 -5.03 11.29 11.49
CA ILE A 130 -6.44 11.52 11.87
C ILE A 130 -6.64 11.85 13.35
N PHE A 131 -5.62 11.69 14.21
CA PHE A 131 -5.68 12.10 15.62
C PHE A 131 -5.17 13.54 15.83
N LEU A 132 -4.67 14.21 14.80
CA LEU A 132 -4.29 15.61 14.84
C LEU A 132 -5.52 16.50 14.55
N VAL A 133 -6.38 16.66 15.55
CA VAL A 133 -7.69 17.35 15.44
C VAL A 133 -7.57 18.81 14.96
N GLY A 134 -6.45 19.48 15.26
CA GLY A 134 -6.18 20.85 14.81
C GLY A 134 -5.50 20.94 13.44
N GLY A 135 -5.28 19.83 12.75
CA GLY A 135 -4.43 19.76 11.58
C GLY A 135 -2.94 19.85 11.94
N PHE A 136 -2.12 20.00 10.90
CA PHE A 136 -0.67 20.14 11.02
C PHE A 136 -0.08 20.76 9.77
N ALA A 137 0.99 21.53 9.92
CA ALA A 137 1.82 21.96 8.80
C ALA A 137 3.22 21.41 9.02
N LEU A 138 3.74 20.64 8.06
CA LEU A 138 5.10 20.10 8.12
C LEU A 138 5.96 20.76 7.05
N ASP A 139 7.06 21.37 7.48
CA ASP A 139 8.23 21.62 6.65
C ASP A 139 9.25 20.50 6.90
N THR A 140 9.63 19.76 5.85
CA THR A 140 10.62 18.67 5.96
C THR A 140 12.01 19.17 6.33
N ARG A 141 12.29 20.47 6.18
CA ARG A 141 13.52 21.12 6.62
C ARG A 141 13.50 21.46 8.11
N ALA A 142 12.31 21.59 8.70
CA ALA A 142 12.12 21.89 10.12
C ALA A 142 11.93 20.58 10.92
N GLU A 143 13.05 19.88 11.19
CA GLU A 143 13.02 18.58 11.87
C GLU A 143 12.25 18.60 13.21
N ASP A 144 12.35 19.70 13.96
CA ASP A 144 11.66 19.87 15.24
C ASP A 144 10.14 19.86 15.07
N GLN A 145 9.61 20.52 14.02
CA GLN A 145 8.18 20.50 13.72
C GLN A 145 7.69 19.09 13.40
N VAL A 146 8.46 18.34 12.62
CA VAL A 146 8.16 16.94 12.27
C VAL A 146 8.17 16.07 13.53
N ARG A 147 9.16 16.23 14.41
CA ARG A 147 9.25 15.49 15.68
C ARG A 147 8.12 15.84 16.64
N ASP A 148 7.77 17.12 16.77
CA ASP A 148 6.70 17.61 17.63
C ASP A 148 5.32 17.12 17.17
N ALA A 149 5.04 17.21 15.87
CA ALA A 149 3.81 16.67 15.29
C ALA A 149 3.72 15.15 15.53
N GLY A 150 4.82 14.42 15.34
CA GLY A 150 4.89 12.99 15.60
C GLY A 150 4.63 12.63 17.07
N ARG A 151 5.20 13.38 18.02
CA ARG A 151 4.95 13.19 19.46
C ARG A 151 3.50 13.49 19.85
N ARG A 152 2.92 14.58 19.33
CA ARG A 152 1.51 14.93 19.58
C ARG A 152 0.57 13.85 19.06
N ALA A 153 0.80 13.38 17.83
CA ALA A 153 0.01 12.32 17.24
C ALA A 153 0.15 10.99 18.00
N GLU A 154 1.38 10.60 18.40
CA GLU A 154 1.62 9.43 19.23
C GLU A 154 0.86 9.52 20.56
N GLY A 155 0.94 10.66 21.25
CA GLY A 155 0.22 10.91 22.49
C GLY A 155 -1.30 10.75 22.33
N ALA A 156 -1.87 11.32 21.28
CA ALA A 156 -3.30 11.23 21.00
C ALA A 156 -3.77 9.80 20.67
N VAL A 157 -2.99 9.06 19.87
CA VAL A 157 -3.27 7.65 19.57
C VAL A 157 -3.22 6.80 20.83
N LEU A 158 -2.17 6.95 21.64
CA LEU A 158 -2.01 6.18 22.88
C LEU A 158 -3.08 6.53 23.92
N ALA A 159 -3.54 7.79 23.98
CA ALA A 159 -4.64 8.20 24.85
C ALA A 159 -5.94 7.44 24.52
N ILE A 160 -6.26 7.28 23.25
CA ILE A 160 -7.48 6.58 22.81
C ILE A 160 -7.39 5.07 22.99
N LEU A 161 -6.20 4.48 22.86
CA LEU A 161 -6.01 3.07 23.19
C LEU A 161 -6.13 2.83 24.70
N LYS A 162 -5.55 3.71 25.52
CA LYS A 162 -5.70 3.66 26.98
C LYS A 162 -7.15 3.78 27.42
N SER A 163 -7.94 4.70 26.84
CA SER A 163 -9.36 4.86 27.17
C SER A 163 -10.21 3.63 26.81
N ARG A 164 -9.67 2.72 25.98
CA ARG A 164 -10.29 1.46 25.56
C ARG A 164 -9.64 0.23 26.21
N ASN A 165 -8.83 0.42 27.26
CA ASN A 165 -8.10 -0.63 27.97
C ASN A 165 -7.13 -1.44 27.09
N VAL A 166 -6.61 -0.85 26.01
CA VAL A 166 -5.60 -1.48 25.13
C VAL A 166 -4.20 -0.93 25.45
N ASN A 167 -3.29 -1.79 25.90
CA ASN A 167 -1.90 -1.42 26.22
C ASN A 167 -0.94 -1.72 25.06
N ALA A 168 -1.15 -1.07 23.92
CA ALA A 168 -0.23 -1.15 22.77
C ALA A 168 0.71 0.08 22.76
N LYS A 169 2.00 -0.16 22.47
CA LYS A 169 3.03 0.90 22.54
C LYS A 169 3.91 1.00 21.28
N GLY A 170 4.13 -0.12 20.60
CA GLY A 170 4.91 -0.14 19.36
C GLY A 170 4.02 0.05 18.13
N ALA A 171 4.59 0.60 17.06
CA ALA A 171 3.90 0.86 15.79
C ALA A 171 3.05 -0.34 15.30
N GLY A 172 3.64 -1.54 15.22
CA GLY A 172 2.91 -2.74 14.78
C GLY A 172 1.80 -3.19 15.75
N SER A 173 2.03 -3.09 17.06
CA SER A 173 1.01 -3.43 18.07
C SER A 173 -0.17 -2.45 18.05
N VAL A 174 0.12 -1.16 17.86
CA VAL A 174 -0.87 -0.11 17.75
C VAL A 174 -1.67 -0.28 16.45
N LEU A 175 -1.01 -0.58 15.33
CA LEU A 175 -1.70 -0.87 14.08
C LEU A 175 -2.66 -2.07 14.21
N ARG A 176 -2.24 -3.13 14.92
CA ARG A 176 -3.09 -4.29 15.20
C ARG A 176 -4.31 -3.93 16.06
N ALA A 177 -4.19 -2.95 16.95
CA ALA A 177 -5.30 -2.45 17.76
C ALA A 177 -6.22 -1.48 17.02
N LEU A 178 -5.69 -0.64 16.13
CA LEU A 178 -6.47 0.36 15.40
C LEU A 178 -7.25 -0.23 14.22
N ARG A 179 -6.76 -1.29 13.56
CA ARG A 179 -7.45 -1.92 12.43
C ARG A 179 -8.88 -2.39 12.78
N PRO A 180 -9.13 -3.12 13.90
CA PRO A 180 -10.50 -3.46 14.31
C PRO A 180 -11.37 -2.24 14.60
N LEU A 181 -10.82 -1.19 15.21
CA LEU A 181 -11.57 0.05 15.51
C LEU A 181 -11.98 0.79 14.24
N HIS A 182 -11.10 0.80 13.24
CA HIS A 182 -11.44 1.35 11.93
C HIS A 182 -12.57 0.55 11.28
N LYS A 183 -12.44 -0.79 11.25
CA LYS A 183 -13.48 -1.68 10.71
C LYS A 183 -14.83 -1.57 11.42
N SER A 184 -14.85 -1.19 12.69
CA SER A 184 -16.09 -0.99 13.45
C SER A 184 -16.67 0.43 13.32
N GLY A 185 -16.14 1.27 12.42
CA GLY A 185 -16.61 2.65 12.19
C GLY A 185 -16.28 3.65 13.30
N VAL A 186 -15.61 3.22 14.38
CA VAL A 186 -15.29 4.06 15.55
C VAL A 186 -14.40 5.26 15.20
N LEU A 187 -13.65 5.16 14.11
CA LEU A 187 -12.75 6.21 13.65
C LEU A 187 -13.36 7.07 12.54
N ASP A 188 -14.60 6.79 12.10
CA ASP A 188 -15.22 7.47 10.95
C ASP A 188 -15.37 8.97 11.19
N GLU A 189 -15.79 9.40 12.38
CA GLU A 189 -15.87 10.83 12.72
C GLU A 189 -14.53 11.55 12.59
N ARG A 190 -13.43 10.89 12.99
CA ARG A 190 -12.08 11.44 12.86
C ARG A 190 -11.61 11.48 11.42
N ILE A 191 -11.96 10.47 10.63
CA ILE A 191 -11.66 10.42 9.19
C ILE A 191 -12.40 11.57 8.48
N VAL A 192 -13.67 11.79 8.80
CA VAL A 192 -14.45 12.93 8.27
C VAL A 192 -13.83 14.27 8.68
N ALA A 193 -13.49 14.44 9.96
CA ALA A 193 -12.85 15.66 10.44
C ALA A 193 -11.51 15.92 9.75
N TYR A 194 -10.70 14.88 9.57
CA TYR A 194 -9.43 14.96 8.84
C TYR A 194 -9.63 15.38 7.38
N LYS A 195 -10.60 14.79 6.66
CA LYS A 195 -10.91 15.20 5.28
C LYS A 195 -11.36 16.65 5.21
N ARG A 196 -12.15 17.13 6.18
CA ARG A 196 -12.52 18.56 6.28
C ARG A 196 -11.31 19.46 6.47
N LEU A 197 -10.34 19.07 7.30
CA LEU A 197 -9.10 19.84 7.50
C LEU A 197 -8.25 19.93 6.22
N ILE A 198 -8.24 18.88 5.38
CA ILE A 198 -7.62 18.93 4.06
C ILE A 198 -8.35 19.96 3.19
N THR A 199 -9.68 19.91 3.11
CA THR A 199 -10.49 20.84 2.29
C THR A 199 -10.29 22.30 2.70
N VAL A 200 -10.17 22.58 4.01
CA VAL A 200 -9.99 23.95 4.54
C VAL A 200 -8.55 24.45 4.36
N GLY A 201 -7.60 23.58 3.98
CA GLY A 201 -6.19 23.95 3.83
C GLY A 201 -5.43 24.04 5.16
N SER A 202 -5.98 23.48 6.24
CA SER A 202 -5.33 23.44 7.57
C SER A 202 -4.27 22.34 7.69
N ILE A 203 -4.03 21.59 6.61
CA ILE A 203 -3.03 20.52 6.54
C ILE A 203 -2.04 20.85 5.41
N VAL A 204 -0.76 20.99 5.77
CA VAL A 204 0.35 21.03 4.82
C VAL A 204 1.15 19.75 4.99
N ASP A 205 0.81 18.77 4.14
CA ASP A 205 1.40 17.43 4.18
C ASP A 205 2.37 17.22 3.00
N PRO A 206 3.69 17.11 3.25
CA PRO A 206 4.69 16.92 2.20
C PRO A 206 4.70 15.49 1.61
N ALA A 207 3.92 14.56 2.17
CA ALA A 207 3.79 13.21 1.62
C ALA A 207 3.13 13.25 0.22
N PRO A 208 3.49 12.35 -0.72
CA PRO A 208 2.77 12.21 -1.99
C PRO A 208 1.27 11.96 -1.81
N ALA A 209 0.45 12.56 -2.68
CA ALA A 209 -1.01 12.57 -2.57
C ALA A 209 -1.64 11.16 -2.52
N ASP A 210 -1.07 10.20 -3.24
CA ASP A 210 -1.51 8.79 -3.24
C ASP A 210 -1.44 8.17 -1.83
N THR A 211 -0.62 8.72 -0.94
CA THR A 211 -0.39 8.20 0.41
C THR A 211 -1.10 8.98 1.52
N GLN A 212 -1.77 10.08 1.17
CA GLN A 212 -2.44 10.95 2.13
C GLN A 212 -3.85 10.47 2.52
N ASP A 213 -4.62 9.90 1.59
CA ASP A 213 -6.01 9.48 1.81
C ASP A 213 -6.20 7.97 1.61
N ILE A 214 -5.63 7.17 2.51
CA ILE A 214 -5.76 5.70 2.47
C ILE A 214 -6.81 5.13 3.42
N LEU A 215 -7.39 5.96 4.30
CA LEU A 215 -8.40 5.52 5.26
C LEU A 215 -9.79 5.92 4.74
N ALA A 216 -10.56 4.91 4.31
CA ALA A 216 -11.95 5.10 3.91
C ALA A 216 -12.89 5.16 5.12
N ILE A 217 -14.01 5.86 4.98
CA ILE A 217 -15.13 5.80 5.93
C ILE A 217 -15.78 4.41 5.77
N VAL A 218 -16.02 3.70 6.89
CA VAL A 218 -16.55 2.33 6.83
C VAL A 218 -18.07 2.31 6.72
N GLY A 219 -18.76 3.33 7.24
CA GLY A 219 -20.20 3.50 7.06
C GLY A 219 -21.01 2.95 8.21
N HIS A 220 -21.00 3.66 9.34
CA HIS A 220 -22.02 3.55 10.40
C HIS A 220 -22.41 4.93 10.96
N VAL A 221 -22.34 5.98 10.14
CA VAL A 221 -23.08 7.21 10.47
C VAL A 221 -24.53 6.92 10.10
N LEU A 222 -25.35 6.59 11.10
CA LEU A 222 -26.79 6.66 10.98
C LEU A 222 -27.12 8.08 10.54
N GLU A 223 -27.49 8.24 9.29
CA GLU A 223 -28.18 9.40 8.77
C GLU A 223 -29.58 9.41 9.42
N VAL A 224 -29.65 9.96 10.64
CA VAL A 224 -30.90 10.23 11.34
C VAL A 224 -31.49 11.49 10.72
N ASP A 225 -32.55 11.30 9.96
CA ASP A 225 -33.65 12.22 9.68
C ASP A 225 -33.32 13.70 9.48
N GLN A 226 -33.14 14.10 8.21
CA GLN A 226 -33.68 15.38 7.75
C GLN A 226 -35.15 15.18 7.39
N MET A 227 -36.03 15.23 8.38
CA MET A 227 -37.49 15.26 8.18
C MET A 227 -38.18 16.44 8.86
N HIS A 228 -37.55 17.60 9.06
CA HIS A 228 -38.31 18.77 9.53
C HIS A 228 -37.68 20.05 9.00
N ASN A 229 -38.35 20.73 8.05
CA ASN A 229 -39.15 21.92 8.38
C ASN A 229 -39.55 22.67 7.09
N THR A 230 -40.85 22.72 6.80
CA THR A 230 -41.49 23.76 5.98
C THR A 230 -42.71 24.24 6.74
N PRO A 231 -42.85 25.55 6.93
CA PRO A 231 -44.14 26.20 6.80
C PRO A 231 -44.22 26.98 5.48
#